data_AF-A0A2N0VM61-F1
#
_entry.id   AF-A0A2N0VM61-F1
#
_cell.length_a   1.000
_cell.length_b   1.000
_cell.length_c   1.000
_cell.angle_alpha   90.00
_cell.angle_beta   90.00
_cell.angle_gamma   90.00
#
_symmetry.space_group_name_H-M   'P 1'
#
loop_
_entity.id
_entity.type
_entity.pdbx_description
1 polymer ?
#
loop_
_entity_poly.entity_id
_entity_poly.type
_entity_poly.pdbx_seq_one_letter_code
_entity_poly.pdbx_strand_id
1 'polypeptide(L)' 'MEQVEEIKCPLCDESFRDKRGLTSHARNKHDLEKDEVFEKMTQKEQEKKEWKILGGIGTIFLALITLGKFSK' A
#
# COMPACT_ATOMS: atom_id res chain seq x y z
N MET A 1 -3.57 23.74 -12.05
CA MET A 1 -2.60 22.74 -12.54
C MET A 1 -3.08 21.42 -11.97
N GLU A 2 -3.56 20.53 -12.83
CA GLU A 2 -4.17 19.27 -12.41
C GLU A 2 -3.04 18.28 -12.04
N GLN A 3 -3.06 17.73 -10.83
CA GLN A 3 -2.10 16.73 -10.37
C GLN A 3 -2.50 15.40 -10.98
N VAL A 4 -1.88 15.03 -12.11
CA VAL A 4 -2.08 13.72 -12.72
C VAL A 4 -1.39 12.70 -11.82
N GLU A 5 -2.16 11.90 -11.10
CA GLU A 5 -1.63 10.83 -10.26
C GLU A 5 -0.92 9.80 -11.15
N GLU A 6 0.41 9.77 -11.07
CA GLU A 6 1.23 8.81 -11.80
C GLU A 6 1.14 7.43 -11.16
N ILE A 7 0.91 6.41 -11.98
CA ILE A 7 0.83 5.01 -11.60
C ILE A 7 2.20 4.38 -11.76
N LYS A 8 2.83 3.98 -10.65
CA LYS A 8 4.13 3.28 -10.67
C LYS A 8 3.96 1.79 -10.97
N CYS A 9 4.90 1.24 -11.73
CA CYS A 9 4.99 -0.20 -11.93
C CYS A 9 5.32 -0.91 -10.60
N PRO A 10 4.72 -2.06 -10.30
CA PRO A 10 5.05 -2.84 -9.11
C PRO A 10 6.35 -3.65 -9.25
N LEU A 11 6.92 -3.76 -10.46
CA LEU A 11 8.05 -4.64 -10.78
C LEU A 11 9.33 -3.87 -11.13
N CYS A 12 9.19 -2.58 -11.41
CA CYS A 12 10.29 -1.66 -11.67
C CYS A 12 9.90 -0.23 -11.26
N ASP A 13 10.84 0.71 -11.32
CA ASP A 13 10.64 2.09 -10.89
C ASP A 13 10.02 3.02 -11.96
N GLU A 14 9.50 2.49 -13.07
CA GLU A 14 8.82 3.30 -14.10
C GLU A 14 7.44 3.80 -13.63
N SER A 15 7.11 5.06 -13.95
CA SER A 15 5.81 5.70 -13.69
C SER A 15 5.07 6.02 -14.98
N PHE A 16 3.75 5.88 -14.95
CA PHE A 16 2.87 6.07 -16.10
C PHE A 16 1.70 6.96 -15.73
N ARG A 17 1.27 7.81 -16.67
CA ARG A 17 0.09 8.67 -16.47
C ARG A 17 -1.24 7.93 -16.55
N ASP A 18 -1.24 6.71 -17.11
CA ASP A 18 -2.44 5.94 -17.40
C ASP A 18 -2.21 4.44 -17.21
N LYS A 19 -3.27 3.71 -16.83
CA LYS A 19 -3.25 2.25 -16.71
C LYS A 19 -2.85 1.55 -18.01
N ARG A 20 -3.28 2.08 -19.16
CA ARG A 20 -2.95 1.52 -20.49
C ARG A 20 -1.45 1.50 -20.74
N GLY A 21 -0.74 2.57 -20.37
CA GLY A 21 0.71 2.68 -20.49
C GLY A 21 1.41 1.63 -19.63
N LEU A 22 1.00 1.51 -18.37
CA LEU A 22 1.57 0.54 -17.44
C LEU A 22 1.29 -0.91 -17.86
N THR A 23 0.10 -1.23 -18.35
CA THR A 23 -0.22 -2.57 -18.87
C THR A 23 0.64 -2.94 -20.09
N SER A 24 0.85 -2.00 -21.01
CA SER A 24 1.71 -2.23 -22.18
C SER A 24 3.17 -2.40 -21.77
N HIS A 25 3.66 -1.57 -20.85
CA HIS A 25 4.99 -1.71 -20.27
C HIS A 25 5.16 -3.08 -19.62
N ALA A 26 4.25 -3.49 -18.75
CA ALA A 26 4.35 -4.74 -18.02
C ALA A 26 4.34 -5.96 -18.96
N ARG A 27 3.55 -5.93 -20.03
CA ARG A 27 3.56 -7.00 -21.03
C ARG A 27 4.87 -7.08 -21.81
N ASN A 28 5.49 -5.96 -22.15
CA ASN A 28 6.72 -5.95 -22.96
C ASN A 28 8.01 -6.11 -22.14
N LYS A 29 8.04 -5.60 -20.90
CA LYS A 29 9.23 -5.58 -20.04
C LYS A 29 9.26 -6.73 -19.04
N HIS A 30 8.09 -7.20 -18.62
CA HIS A 30 7.95 -8.19 -17.57
C HIS A 30 7.20 -9.45 -18.03
N ASP A 31 6.85 -9.54 -19.32
CA ASP A 31 6.08 -10.66 -19.92
C ASP A 31 4.79 -10.98 -19.15
N LEU A 32 4.18 -9.97 -18.51
CA LEU A 32 2.98 -10.17 -17.69
C LEU A 32 1.70 -10.02 -18.48
N GLU A 33 0.73 -10.86 -18.14
CA GLU A 33 -0.63 -10.74 -18.61
C GLU A 33 -1.37 -9.60 -17.89
N LYS A 34 -2.33 -8.98 -18.59
CA LYS A 34 -2.98 -7.73 -18.12
C LYS A 34 -3.67 -7.89 -16.76
N ASP A 35 -4.23 -9.06 -16.52
CA ASP A 35 -5.01 -9.41 -15.33
C ASP A 35 -4.14 -9.41 -14.06
N GLU A 36 -2.89 -9.89 -14.15
CA GLU A 36 -1.95 -9.89 -13.02
C GLU A 36 -1.45 -8.50 -12.66
N VAL A 37 -1.29 -7.63 -13.65
CA VAL A 37 -0.79 -6.26 -13.45
C VAL A 37 -1.84 -5.43 -12.71
N PHE A 38 -3.13 -5.63 -13.00
CA PHE A 38 -4.22 -4.91 -12.34
C PHE A 38 -4.36 -5.32 -10.87
N GLU A 39 -4.24 -6.61 -10.56
CA GLU A 39 -4.30 -7.11 -9.18
C GLU A 39 -3.17 -6.52 -8.32
N LYS A 40 -1.94 -6.45 -8.84
CA LYS A 40 -0.81 -5.87 -8.10
C LYS A 40 -0.93 -4.36 -7.88
N MET A 41 -1.67 -3.63 -8.73
CA MET A 41 -1.93 -2.21 -8.52
C MET A 41 -2.88 -1.95 -7.33
N THR A 42 -3.90 -2.78 -7.13
CA THR A 42 -4.93 -2.55 -6.10
C THR A 42 -4.42 -2.84 -4.68
N GLN A 43 -3.42 -3.72 -4.54
CA GLN A 43 -2.86 -4.11 -3.25
C GLN A 43 -2.06 -2.99 -2.56
N LYS A 44 -1.29 -2.19 -3.32
CA LYS A 44 -0.46 -1.09 -2.75
C LYS A 44 -1.28 0.06 -2.14
N GLU A 45 -2.55 0.21 -2.52
CA GLU A 45 -3.41 1.27 -2.00
C GLU A 45 -3.98 0.94 -0.60
N GLN A 46 -3.96 -0.34 -0.20
CA GLN A 46 -4.51 -0.79 1.08
C GLN A 46 -3.50 -0.73 2.23
N GLU A 47 -2.20 -0.96 2.00
CA GLU A 47 -1.18 -0.95 3.06
C GLU A 47 -0.95 0.45 3.70
N LYS A 48 -1.33 1.54 3.03
CA LYS A 48 -1.26 2.89 3.61
C LYS A 48 -2.33 3.17 4.67
N LYS A 49 -3.41 2.39 4.72
CA LYS A 49 -4.51 2.61 5.68
C LYS A 49 -4.20 2.06 7.08
N GLU A 50 -3.32 1.07 7.20
CA GLU A 50 -3.01 0.40 8.47
C GLU A 50 -2.19 1.25 9.44
N TRP A 51 -1.31 2.13 8.93
CA TRP A 51 -0.47 2.99 9.79
C TRP A 51 -1.22 4.16 10.42
N LYS A 52 -2.46 4.43 9.99
CA LYS A 52 -3.28 5.52 10.54
C LYS A 52 -4.06 5.09 11.80
N ILE A 53 -4.13 3.79 12.10
CA ILE A 53 -4.84 3.22 13.26
C ILE A 53 -3.90 2.99 14.47
N LEU A 54 -2.58 2.91 14.24
CA LEU A 54 -1.57 2.68 15.29
C LEU A 54 -1.29 3.90 16.20
N GLY A 55 -1.89 5.06 15.93
CA GLY A 55 -1.70 6.29 16.73
C GLY A 55 -2.67 6.47 17.92
N GLY A 56 -3.68 5.62 18.10
CA GLY A 56 -4.77 5.89 19.07
C GLY A 56 -5.11 4.78 20.08
N ILE A 57 -4.81 3.51 19.79
CA ILE A 57 -5.39 2.38 20.56
C ILE A 57 -4.33 1.69 21.44
N GLY A 58 -3.05 1.75 21.09
CA GLY A 58 -1.96 1.11 21.84
C GLY A 58 -1.71 1.69 23.24
N THR A 59 -2.08 2.95 23.49
CA THR A 59 -1.89 3.61 24.80
C THR A 59 -2.87 3.11 25.85
N ILE A 60 -4.10 2.75 25.46
CA ILE A 60 -5.11 2.21 26.39
C ILE A 60 -4.73 0.80 26.82
N PHE A 61 -4.23 -0.03 25.88
CA PHE A 61 -3.77 -1.39 26.21
C PHE A 61 -2.49 -1.39 27.08
N LEU A 62 -1.56 -0.45 26.87
CA LEU A 62 -0.39 -0.30 27.74
C LEU A 62 -0.76 0.18 29.15
N ALA A 63 -1.76 1.07 29.29
CA ALA A 63 -2.20 1.55 30.60
C ALA A 63 -2.78 0.42 31.48
N LEU A 64 -3.48 -0.54 30.89
CA LEU A 64 -4.07 -1.68 31.62
C LEU A 64 -3.01 -2.69 32.10
N ILE A 65 -1.92 -2.89 31.35
CA ILE A 65 -0.86 -3.83 31.72
C ILE A 65 -0.08 -3.33 32.96
N THR A 66 0.07 -2.02 33.14
CA THR A 66 0.74 -1.44 34.32
C THR A 66 -0.03 -1.57 35.64
N LEU A 67 -1.36 -1.74 35.62
CA LEU A 67 -2.16 -1.89 36.84
C LEU A 67 -2.23 -3.33 37.37
N GLY A 68 -1.81 -4.33 36.59
CA GLY A 68 -1.88 -5.74 36.96
C GLY A 68 -0.71 -6.29 37.79
N LYS A 69 0.24 -5.45 38.22
CA LYS A 69 1.42 -5.85 39.01
C LYS A 69 1.60 -5.05 40.30
N PHE A 70 0.50 -4.76 41.00
CA PHE A 70 0.55 -4.13 42.34
C PHE A 70 -0.37 -4.84 43.35
N SER A 71 -0.18 -6.15 43.53
CA SER A 71 -0.68 -6.90 44.69
C SER A 71 0.23 -8.09 44.98
N LYS A 72 1.24 -7.87 45.83
CA LYS A 72 1.82 -8.87 46.72
C LYS A 72 2.25 -8.19 48.01
#